data_AF-A0AAD1IIQ0-F1
#
_entry.id   AF-A0AAD1IIQ0-F1
#
_cell.length_a   1.000
_cell.length_b   1.000
_cell.length_c   1.000
_cell.angle_alpha   90.00
_cell.angle_beta   90.00
_cell.angle_gamma   90.00
#
_symmetry.space_group_name_H-M   'P 1'
#
loop_
_entity.id
_entity.type
_entity.pdbx_description
1 polymer ?
#
loop_
_entity_poly.entity_id
_entity_poly.type
_entity_poly.pdbx_seq_one_letter_code
_entity_poly.pdbx_strand_id
1 'polypeptide(L)'
;MPTYVVRSSASPSAGSGAGDSIISVSCGPTNPTGRRRNTIWRFITSGTARTYDTAPGFGPGLRTIAPVIVVALHTAKARRLPVRPVDEVVAEAGAGLVGDRYHGTRHRHVSIQSAELLDLAARDLGHDFDHGATRRNITVDAGEIPTRPGTRLTVGDVELEVVRILAPCRLLDDDIGAGAAAALRGRAGSACRILRSGTIRIGDPVTITDPPDQG
;
A
#
# COMPACT_ATOMS: atom_id res chain seq x y z
N MET A 1 0.54 -5.16 23.75
CA MET A 1 0.67 -5.58 22.34
C MET A 1 -0.70 -6.07 21.88
N PRO A 2 -1.29 -5.57 20.78
CA PRO A 2 -2.57 -6.10 20.34
C PRO A 2 -2.34 -7.46 19.67
N THR A 3 -3.07 -8.48 20.14
CA THR A 3 -3.12 -9.81 19.56
C THR A 3 -4.14 -9.80 18.43
N TYR A 4 -3.70 -9.96 17.18
CA TYR A 4 -4.61 -10.15 16.05
C TYR A 4 -5.07 -11.61 16.02
N VAL A 5 -6.38 -11.83 16.14
CA VAL A 5 -6.97 -13.18 16.02
C VAL A 5 -7.51 -13.33 14.60
N VAL A 6 -6.74 -13.98 13.73
CA VAL A 6 -7.22 -14.43 12.43
C VAL A 6 -8.03 -15.70 12.63
N ARG A 7 -9.35 -15.64 12.43
CA ARG A 7 -10.19 -16.85 12.38
C ARG A 7 -10.41 -17.25 10.93
N SER A 8 -9.77 -18.34 10.52
CA SER A 8 -10.12 -19.09 9.33
C SER A 8 -11.33 -19.97 9.65
N SER A 9 -12.40 -19.88 8.86
CA SER A 9 -13.43 -20.90 8.82
C SER A 9 -13.58 -21.38 7.38
N ALA A 10 -13.09 -22.57 7.09
CA ALA A 10 -13.43 -23.28 5.87
C ALA A 10 -14.88 -23.78 6.01
N SER A 11 -15.79 -23.29 5.17
CA SER A 11 -17.07 -23.97 4.97
C SER A 11 -16.85 -25.06 3.92
N PRO A 12 -17.13 -26.35 4.21
CA PRO A 12 -17.05 -27.38 3.18
C PRO A 12 -18.22 -27.18 2.21
N SER A 13 -17.95 -26.64 1.03
CA SER A 13 -18.87 -26.81 -0.10
C SER A 13 -18.52 -28.13 -0.77
N ALA A 14 -19.51 -29.02 -0.85
CA ALA A 14 -19.40 -30.30 -1.54
C ALA A 14 -19.47 -30.06 -3.06
N GLY A 15 -18.42 -30.44 -3.78
CA GLY A 15 -18.42 -30.43 -5.25
C GLY A 15 -17.00 -30.42 -5.81
N SER A 16 -16.61 -31.51 -6.47
CA SER A 16 -15.30 -31.70 -7.09
C SER A 16 -15.04 -30.70 -8.23
N GLY A 17 -14.11 -29.78 -8.00
CA GLY A 17 -13.56 -28.80 -8.93
C GLY A 17 -12.63 -27.88 -8.13
N ALA A 18 -11.50 -27.47 -8.69
CA ALA A 18 -10.43 -26.73 -7.99
C ALA A 18 -10.96 -25.79 -6.90
N GLY A 19 -10.63 -26.09 -5.63
CA GLY A 19 -11.28 -25.50 -4.47
C GLY A 19 -10.87 -24.05 -4.24
N ASP A 20 -11.75 -23.12 -4.58
CA ASP A 20 -11.66 -21.72 -4.18
C ASP A 20 -11.78 -21.61 -2.65
N SER A 21 -10.68 -21.22 -2.00
CA SER A 21 -10.68 -20.97 -0.56
C SER A 21 -11.02 -19.51 -0.29
N ILE A 22 -12.21 -19.25 0.24
CA ILE A 22 -12.59 -17.90 0.69
C ILE A 22 -11.97 -17.66 2.08
N ILE A 23 -10.94 -16.82 2.14
CA ILE A 23 -10.38 -16.36 3.41
C ILE A 23 -11.09 -15.05 3.78
N SER A 24 -11.95 -15.12 4.80
CA SER A 24 -12.57 -13.91 5.39
C SER A 24 -11.67 -13.38 6.49
N VAL A 25 -11.03 -12.23 6.27
CA VAL A 25 -10.25 -11.53 7.30
C VAL A 25 -11.09 -10.37 7.83
N SER A 26 -11.53 -10.47 9.09
CA SER A 26 -12.16 -9.36 9.80
C SER A 26 -11.10 -8.65 10.62
N CYS A 27 -10.67 -7.47 10.17
CA CYS A 27 -9.83 -6.58 10.97
C CYS A 27 -10.68 -5.41 11.49
N GLY A 28 -10.70 -5.23 12.81
CA GLY A 28 -11.31 -4.06 13.45
C GLY A 28 -10.94 -4.02 14.93
N PRO A 29 -10.62 -2.85 15.49
CA PRO A 29 -10.44 -2.72 16.93
C PRO A 29 -11.78 -2.93 17.64
N THR A 30 -11.79 -3.72 18.72
CA THR A 30 -12.90 -3.70 19.67
C THR A 30 -12.84 -2.38 20.45
N ASN A 31 -13.69 -1.41 20.09
CA ASN A 31 -13.95 -0.22 20.90
C ASN A 31 -15.01 -0.56 21.97
N PRO A 32 -14.88 -0.14 23.25
CA PRO A 32 -15.86 -0.38 24.32
C PRO A 32 -17.30 0.15 24.08
N THR A 33 -17.58 0.88 22.99
CA THR A 33 -18.88 1.53 22.74
C THR A 33 -19.79 0.84 21.70
N GLY A 34 -19.47 -0.38 21.26
CA GLY A 34 -20.46 -1.27 20.63
C GLY A 34 -21.03 -0.87 19.26
N ARG A 35 -20.55 0.18 18.59
CA ARG A 35 -20.90 0.44 17.18
C ARG A 35 -19.94 -0.27 16.23
N ARG A 36 -20.40 -1.41 15.69
CA ARG A 36 -19.75 -2.14 14.61
C ARG A 36 -19.93 -1.38 13.28
N ARG A 37 -18.86 -0.93 12.65
CA ARG A 37 -18.84 -0.83 11.18
C ARG A 37 -18.32 -2.17 10.67
N ASN A 38 -19.24 -3.04 10.26
CA ASN A 38 -18.87 -4.28 9.56
C ASN A 38 -18.48 -3.90 8.12
N THR A 39 -17.20 -3.64 7.88
CA THR A 39 -16.67 -3.71 6.52
C THR A 39 -16.24 -5.16 6.30
N ILE A 40 -17.15 -5.96 5.73
CA ILE A 40 -16.84 -7.33 5.33
C ILE A 40 -16.07 -7.24 4.02
N TRP A 41 -14.76 -7.47 4.08
CA TRP A 41 -13.95 -7.63 2.88
C TRP A 41 -14.01 -9.10 2.43
N ARG A 42 -14.64 -9.35 1.27
CA ARG A 42 -14.58 -10.65 0.59
C ARG A 42 -13.43 -10.60 -0.41
N PHE A 43 -12.36 -11.34 -0.14
CA PHE A 43 -11.31 -11.58 -1.11
C PHE A 43 -11.46 -12.98 -1.69
N ILE A 44 -11.40 -13.08 -3.01
CA ILE A 44 -11.21 -14.34 -3.73
C ILE A 44 -9.75 -14.33 -4.17
N THR A 45 -8.90 -15.12 -3.52
CA THR A 45 -7.48 -15.22 -3.89
C THR A 45 -7.29 -16.37 -4.88
N SER A 46 -7.13 -16.05 -6.17
CA SER A 46 -6.56 -16.96 -7.15
C SER A 46 -5.07 -16.60 -7.34
N GLY A 47 -4.20 -17.03 -6.43
CA GLY A 47 -2.77 -16.69 -6.54
C GLY A 47 -1.88 -17.32 -5.47
N THR A 48 -0.79 -17.91 -5.92
CA THR A 48 0.16 -18.77 -5.20
C THR A 48 0.80 -18.07 -4.00
N ALA A 49 0.50 -18.55 -2.78
CA ALA A 49 1.18 -18.12 -1.57
C ALA A 49 2.68 -18.48 -1.61
N ARG A 50 3.56 -17.53 -1.26
CA ARG A 50 5.00 -17.80 -1.08
C ARG A 50 5.25 -18.34 0.34
N THR A 51 6.02 -19.43 0.44
CA THR A 51 6.56 -19.97 1.70
C THR A 51 7.94 -19.40 1.97
N TYR A 52 8.19 -18.92 3.19
CA TYR A 52 9.53 -18.59 3.69
C TYR A 52 9.85 -19.46 4.90
N ASP A 53 11.10 -19.90 5.01
CA ASP A 53 11.62 -20.68 6.13
C ASP A 53 11.81 -19.78 7.37
N THR A 54 11.33 -20.24 8.52
CA THR A 54 11.44 -19.53 9.79
C THR A 54 12.80 -19.76 10.43
N ALA A 55 13.40 -18.70 10.99
CA ALA A 55 14.52 -18.83 11.92
C ALA A 55 14.16 -19.79 13.09
N PRO A 56 15.11 -20.59 13.59
CA PRO A 56 14.82 -21.68 14.51
C PRO A 56 14.33 -21.15 15.87
N GLY A 57 13.12 -21.56 16.27
CA GLY A 57 12.56 -21.27 17.59
C GLY A 57 11.03 -21.18 17.67
N PHE A 58 10.34 -21.03 16.52
CA PHE A 58 8.89 -21.09 16.44
C PHE A 58 8.48 -22.34 15.63
N GLY A 59 7.63 -23.20 16.19
CA GLY A 59 7.17 -24.42 15.53
C GLY A 59 6.44 -24.15 14.19
N PRO A 60 6.15 -25.19 13.39
CA PRO A 60 5.65 -25.07 12.01
C PRO A 60 4.20 -24.57 11.98
N GLY A 61 4.00 -23.28 12.25
CA GLY A 61 2.79 -22.55 11.94
C GLY A 61 2.98 -21.84 10.61
N LEU A 62 2.37 -22.38 9.55
CA LEU A 62 2.32 -21.73 8.23
C LEU A 62 1.75 -20.31 8.38
N ARG A 63 2.62 -19.29 8.35
CA ARG A 63 2.19 -17.91 8.15
C ARG A 63 1.96 -17.74 6.66
N THR A 64 0.71 -17.84 6.23
CA THR A 64 0.34 -17.34 4.90
C THR A 64 0.53 -15.83 4.94
N ILE A 65 1.61 -15.34 4.33
CA ILE A 65 1.79 -13.90 4.14
C ILE A 65 0.81 -13.53 3.03
N ALA A 66 -0.25 -12.81 3.39
CA ALA A 66 -1.16 -12.27 2.40
C ALA A 66 -0.33 -11.41 1.41
N PRO A 67 -0.62 -11.47 0.11
CA PRO A 67 0.08 -10.62 -0.85
C PRO A 67 -0.17 -9.16 -0.50
N VAL A 68 0.89 -8.35 -0.56
CA VAL A 68 0.75 -6.89 -0.51
C VAL A 68 -0.05 -6.46 -1.75
N ILE A 69 -1.00 -5.57 -1.57
CA ILE A 69 -1.88 -5.03 -2.60
C ILE A 69 -1.98 -3.51 -2.54
N VAL A 70 -2.45 -2.92 -3.64
CA VAL A 70 -2.85 -1.50 -3.68
C VAL A 70 -4.18 -1.33 -2.96
N VAL A 71 -4.21 -0.48 -1.93
CA VAL A 71 -5.43 -0.19 -1.15
C VAL A 71 -6.06 1.15 -1.51
N ALA A 72 -5.31 2.08 -2.09
CA ALA A 72 -5.86 3.34 -2.57
C ALA A 72 -5.01 3.96 -3.68
N LEU A 73 -5.69 4.60 -4.64
CA LEU A 73 -5.08 5.38 -5.71
C LEU A 73 -5.63 6.81 -5.70
N HIS A 74 -4.74 7.78 -5.88
CA HIS A 74 -5.09 9.20 -5.94
C HIS A 74 -4.32 9.93 -7.05
N THR A 75 -5.01 10.82 -7.75
CA THR A 75 -4.43 11.68 -8.79
C THR A 75 -4.88 13.12 -8.65
N ALA A 76 -4.10 14.06 -9.17
CA ALA A 76 -4.52 15.46 -9.28
C ALA A 76 -4.10 16.03 -10.63
N LYS A 77 -4.98 16.78 -11.30
CA LYS A 77 -4.71 17.34 -12.63
C LYS A 77 -3.58 18.37 -12.69
N ALA A 78 -3.31 19.06 -11.57
CA ALA A 78 -2.29 20.09 -11.52
C ALA A 78 -1.67 20.20 -10.12
N ARG A 79 -0.50 20.85 -10.06
CA ARG A 79 0.13 21.18 -8.78
C ARG A 79 -0.81 22.06 -7.95
N ARG A 80 -0.82 21.82 -6.63
CA ARG A 80 -1.68 22.49 -5.63
C ARG A 80 -3.16 22.13 -5.66
N LEU A 81 -3.69 21.52 -6.72
CA LEU A 81 -5.06 21.00 -6.67
C LEU A 81 -5.19 19.83 -5.68
N PRO A 82 -6.37 19.67 -5.05
CA PRO A 82 -6.67 18.48 -4.26
C PRO A 82 -6.48 17.22 -5.09
N VAL A 83 -5.94 16.19 -4.46
CA VAL A 83 -5.95 14.85 -5.06
C VAL A 83 -7.35 14.27 -4.96
N ARG A 84 -7.71 13.41 -5.91
CA ARG A 84 -8.99 12.71 -5.96
C ARG A 84 -8.75 11.21 -6.01
N PRO A 85 -9.58 10.41 -5.32
CA PRO A 85 -9.52 8.97 -5.43
C PRO A 85 -9.88 8.52 -6.85
N VAL A 86 -9.25 7.46 -7.33
CA VAL A 86 -9.55 6.78 -8.58
C VAL A 86 -9.47 5.27 -8.36
N ASP A 87 -10.21 4.48 -9.15
CA ASP A 87 -10.16 3.02 -9.05
C ASP A 87 -8.98 2.43 -9.86
N GLU A 88 -8.57 3.13 -10.90
CA GLU A 88 -7.43 2.78 -11.75
C GLU A 88 -6.73 4.01 -12.33
N VAL A 89 -5.48 3.84 -12.75
CA VAL A 89 -4.69 4.88 -13.42
C VAL A 89 -3.68 4.28 -14.40
N VAL A 90 -3.56 4.91 -15.57
CA VAL A 90 -2.55 4.52 -16.58
C VAL A 90 -1.19 5.08 -16.19
N ALA A 91 -0.21 4.19 -16.12
CA ALA A 91 1.19 4.50 -15.84
C ALA A 91 2.00 4.40 -17.14
N GLU A 92 2.64 5.51 -17.53
CA GLU A 92 3.46 5.61 -18.74
C GLU A 92 4.94 5.65 -18.36
N ALA A 93 5.71 4.69 -18.88
CA ALA A 93 7.15 4.60 -18.72
C ALA A 93 7.82 5.89 -19.20
N GLY A 94 8.74 6.42 -18.40
CA GLY A 94 9.42 7.67 -18.75
C GLY A 94 8.60 8.96 -18.55
N ALA A 95 7.27 8.88 -18.33
CA ALA A 95 6.42 10.06 -18.32
C ALA A 95 5.66 10.28 -17.00
N GLY A 96 5.10 9.26 -16.35
CA GLY A 96 4.25 9.47 -15.17
C GLY A 96 2.90 8.77 -15.22
N LEU A 97 2.05 9.13 -14.27
CA LEU A 97 0.64 8.73 -14.31
C LEU A 97 -0.13 9.68 -15.24
N VAL A 98 -0.83 9.12 -16.23
CA VAL A 98 -1.60 9.90 -17.21
C VAL A 98 -2.64 10.74 -16.49
N GLY A 99 -2.63 12.06 -16.73
CA GLY A 99 -3.54 13.01 -16.10
C GLY A 99 -3.17 13.45 -14.67
N ASP A 100 -2.08 12.93 -14.09
CA ASP A 100 -1.54 13.45 -12.83
C ASP A 100 -0.61 14.64 -13.06
N ARG A 101 -0.49 15.50 -12.04
CA ARG A 101 0.31 16.72 -11.99
C ARG A 101 1.81 16.53 -12.20
N TYR A 102 2.30 15.29 -12.15
CA TYR A 102 3.69 14.97 -12.44
C TYR A 102 3.90 14.22 -13.76
N HIS A 103 2.85 14.05 -14.57
CA HIS A 103 2.95 13.54 -15.93
C HIS A 103 3.86 14.43 -16.78
N GLY A 104 4.77 13.82 -17.53
CA GLY A 104 5.80 14.49 -18.35
C GLY A 104 7.01 15.01 -17.57
N THR A 105 7.16 14.72 -16.27
CA THR A 105 8.33 15.18 -15.49
C THR A 105 9.47 14.16 -15.51
N ARG A 106 10.72 14.64 -15.45
CA ARG A 106 11.92 13.80 -15.61
C ARG A 106 12.24 12.83 -14.47
N HIS A 107 11.85 13.16 -13.23
CA HIS A 107 12.40 12.49 -12.03
C HIS A 107 11.36 11.98 -11.03
N ARG A 108 10.10 12.40 -11.13
CA ARG A 108 9.05 11.99 -10.19
C ARG A 108 7.81 11.61 -10.98
N HIS A 109 7.74 10.35 -11.39
CA HIS A 109 6.61 9.87 -12.20
C HIS A 109 5.42 9.50 -11.32
N VAL A 110 5.70 8.90 -10.15
CA VAL A 110 4.68 8.44 -9.20
C VAL A 110 5.23 8.47 -7.77
N SER A 111 4.34 8.44 -6.77
CA SER A 111 4.70 8.30 -5.36
C SER A 111 3.91 7.21 -4.66
N ILE A 112 4.59 6.43 -3.82
CA ILE A 112 4.04 5.29 -3.09
C ILE A 112 4.25 5.45 -1.58
N GLN A 113 3.27 5.04 -0.78
CA GLN A 113 3.28 5.07 0.69
C GLN A 113 2.64 3.81 1.29
N SER A 114 2.89 3.55 2.57
CA SER A 114 2.34 2.42 3.33
C SER A 114 1.11 2.84 4.13
N ALA A 115 0.02 2.09 4.08
CA ALA A 115 -1.17 2.30 4.91
C ALA A 115 -0.85 2.13 6.40
N GLU A 116 -0.07 1.11 6.76
CA GLU A 116 0.34 0.82 8.14
C GLU A 116 1.14 1.96 8.76
N LEU A 117 2.01 2.60 7.98
CA LEU A 117 2.78 3.75 8.44
C LEU A 117 1.90 5.01 8.57
N LEU A 118 0.83 5.14 7.77
CA LEU A 118 -0.17 6.19 7.95
C LEU A 118 -0.98 5.95 9.23
N ASP A 119 -1.38 4.72 9.50
CA ASP A 119 -2.09 4.38 10.75
C ASP A 119 -1.25 4.72 11.99
N LEU A 120 0.06 4.45 11.95
CA LEU A 120 0.97 4.86 13.01
C LEU A 120 1.03 6.39 13.14
N ALA A 121 1.07 7.12 12.03
CA ALA A 121 1.07 8.58 12.05
C ALA A 121 -0.25 9.16 12.60
N ALA A 122 -1.40 8.56 12.25
CA ALA A 122 -2.70 8.94 12.78
C ALA A 122 -2.77 8.76 14.30
N ARG A 123 -2.21 7.65 14.82
CA ARG A 123 -2.10 7.43 16.27
C ARG A 123 -1.23 8.47 16.97
N ASP A 124 -0.11 8.83 16.36
CA ASP A 124 0.77 9.88 16.91
C ASP A 124 0.10 11.27 16.91
N LEU A 125 -0.78 11.53 15.94
CA LEU A 125 -1.57 12.76 15.86
C LEU A 125 -2.80 12.77 16.77
N GLY A 126 -3.28 11.60 17.19
CA GLY A 126 -4.49 11.45 17.98
C GLY A 126 -5.79 11.58 17.19
N HIS A 127 -5.74 11.57 15.86
CA HIS A 127 -6.92 11.53 14.99
C HIS A 127 -6.62 10.86 13.65
N ASP A 128 -7.65 10.31 13.02
CA ASP A 128 -7.56 9.70 11.70
C ASP A 128 -7.52 10.76 10.58
N PHE A 129 -7.01 10.37 9.42
CA PHE A 129 -7.03 11.18 8.19
C PHE A 129 -7.04 10.27 6.95
N ASP A 130 -7.60 10.78 5.84
CA ASP A 130 -7.68 10.02 4.59
C ASP A 130 -6.30 9.81 3.96
N HIS A 131 -6.08 8.66 3.31
CA HIS A 131 -4.82 8.38 2.58
C HIS A 131 -4.46 9.47 1.56
N GLY A 132 -5.46 10.10 0.95
CA GLY A 132 -5.29 11.18 -0.01
C GLY A 132 -4.75 12.48 0.61
N ALA A 133 -4.87 12.67 1.93
CA ALA A 133 -4.41 13.88 2.61
C ALA A 133 -2.88 14.06 2.55
N THR A 134 -2.13 12.96 2.40
CA THR A 134 -0.66 13.02 2.16
C THR A 134 -0.29 13.40 0.72
N ARG A 135 -1.30 13.43 -0.15
CA ARG A 135 -1.21 13.71 -1.59
C ARG A 135 -0.30 12.72 -2.34
N ARG A 136 -0.09 11.51 -1.83
CA ARG A 136 0.64 10.46 -2.57
C ARG A 136 -0.29 9.76 -3.55
N ASN A 137 0.30 9.09 -4.54
CA ASN A 137 -0.49 8.49 -5.62
C ASN A 137 -0.95 7.07 -5.29
N ILE A 138 -0.05 6.24 -4.76
CA ILE A 138 -0.31 4.83 -4.48
C ILE A 138 -0.18 4.61 -2.98
N THR A 139 -1.18 3.97 -2.37
CA THR A 139 -1.10 3.46 -1.00
C THR A 139 -1.22 1.95 -1.04
N VAL A 140 -0.33 1.25 -0.34
CA VAL A 140 -0.28 -0.22 -0.26
C VAL A 140 -0.35 -0.67 1.20
N ASP A 141 -0.79 -1.91 1.43
CA ASP A 141 -0.77 -2.58 2.75
C ASP A 141 0.58 -3.30 2.99
N ALA A 142 1.67 -2.53 2.88
CA ALA A 142 3.02 -2.99 3.14
C ALA A 142 3.57 -2.27 4.38
N GLY A 143 4.27 -2.98 5.26
CA GLY A 143 4.92 -2.36 6.42
C GLY A 143 5.93 -1.27 6.03
N GLU A 144 6.97 -1.62 5.28
CA GLU A 144 8.00 -0.66 4.86
C GLU A 144 8.01 -0.45 3.34
N ILE A 145 8.16 0.80 2.94
CA ILE A 145 8.35 1.19 1.55
C ILE A 145 9.84 1.40 1.30
N PRO A 146 10.44 0.78 0.27
CA PRO A 146 11.86 0.94 -0.01
C PRO A 146 12.21 2.41 -0.27
N THR A 147 13.29 2.86 0.36
CA THR A 147 13.77 4.25 0.29
C THR A 147 15.08 4.41 -0.49
N ARG A 148 15.77 3.29 -0.74
CA ARG A 148 17.06 3.26 -1.45
C ARG A 148 16.85 3.53 -2.94
N PRO A 149 17.53 4.54 -3.52
CA PRO A 149 17.49 4.77 -4.95
C PRO A 149 17.95 3.54 -5.75
N GLY A 150 17.26 3.24 -6.85
CA GLY A 150 17.52 2.05 -7.66
C GLY A 150 16.76 0.78 -7.24
N THR A 151 16.07 0.78 -6.08
CA THR A 151 15.18 -0.33 -5.70
C THR A 151 14.01 -0.44 -6.65
N ARG A 152 13.72 -1.66 -7.09
CA ARG A 152 12.61 -1.95 -8.00
C ARG A 152 11.41 -2.50 -7.24
N LEU A 153 10.23 -2.10 -7.67
CA LEU A 153 8.98 -2.68 -7.21
C LEU A 153 8.04 -2.85 -8.39
N THR A 154 7.23 -3.89 -8.33
CA THR A 154 6.20 -4.19 -9.34
C THR A 154 4.84 -3.98 -8.70
N VAL A 155 3.96 -3.25 -9.39
CA VAL A 155 2.56 -3.03 -9.00
C VAL A 155 1.69 -3.47 -10.16
N GLY A 156 1.02 -4.63 -10.02
CA GLY A 156 0.36 -5.29 -11.15
C GLY A 156 1.37 -5.56 -12.27
N ASP A 157 1.16 -4.94 -13.42
CA ASP A 157 2.07 -5.00 -14.59
C ASP A 157 3.12 -3.88 -14.65
N VAL A 158 3.05 -2.91 -13.74
CA VAL A 158 3.87 -1.70 -13.78
C VAL A 158 5.14 -1.90 -12.98
N GLU A 159 6.29 -1.64 -13.60
CA GLU A 159 7.59 -1.65 -12.92
C GLU A 159 7.98 -0.23 -12.53
N LEU A 160 8.29 -0.03 -11.26
CA LEU A 160 8.73 1.23 -10.69
C LEU A 160 10.14 1.09 -10.14
N GLU A 161 10.91 2.18 -10.18
CA GLU A 161 12.19 2.29 -9.52
C GLU A 161 12.20 3.47 -8.57
N VAL A 162 12.62 3.25 -7.33
CA VAL A 162 12.78 4.27 -6.31
C VAL A 162 13.84 5.28 -6.76
N VAL A 163 13.47 6.55 -6.74
CA VAL A 163 14.37 7.67 -7.02
C VAL A 163 14.88 8.28 -5.71
N ARG A 164 13.99 8.46 -4.73
CA ARG A 164 14.33 8.99 -3.40
C ARG A 164 13.19 8.80 -2.41
N ILE A 165 13.55 8.83 -1.13
CA ILE A 165 12.59 9.04 -0.04
C ILE A 165 11.89 10.40 -0.17
N LEU A 166 10.62 10.45 0.20
CA LEU A 166 9.86 11.69 0.27
C LEU A 166 10.01 12.31 1.67
N ALA A 167 10.36 13.59 1.72
CA ALA A 167 10.33 14.35 2.96
C ALA A 167 8.91 14.89 3.23
N PRO A 168 8.42 14.84 4.46
CA PRO A 168 7.21 15.55 4.85
C PRO A 168 7.44 17.06 4.70
N CYS A 169 6.43 17.78 4.17
CA CYS A 169 6.49 19.22 3.98
C CYS A 169 5.34 19.92 4.73
N ARG A 170 5.46 21.23 4.90
CA ARG A 170 4.49 22.05 5.65
C ARG A 170 3.04 21.94 5.13
N LEU A 171 2.84 21.63 3.85
CA LEU A 171 1.50 21.38 3.30
C LEU A 171 0.77 20.22 4.01
N LEU A 172 1.50 19.28 4.62
CA LEU A 172 0.87 18.22 5.42
C LEU A 172 0.25 18.78 6.70
N ASP A 173 0.88 19.77 7.32
CA ASP A 173 0.30 20.40 8.51
C ASP A 173 -0.97 21.17 8.14
N ASP A 174 -1.02 21.76 6.93
CA ASP A 174 -2.19 22.47 6.42
C ASP A 174 -3.32 21.49 6.01
N ASP A 175 -2.99 20.37 5.36
CA ASP A 175 -3.96 19.42 4.80
C ASP A 175 -4.45 18.37 5.83
N ILE A 176 -3.61 17.95 6.79
CA ILE A 176 -3.92 16.92 7.79
C ILE A 176 -4.14 17.53 9.19
N GLY A 177 -3.33 18.52 9.56
CA GLY A 177 -3.38 19.14 10.87
C GLY A 177 -1.99 19.36 11.49
N ALA A 178 -1.92 20.24 12.47
CA ALA A 178 -0.67 20.62 13.12
C ALA A 178 0.09 19.39 13.66
N GLY A 179 1.35 19.24 13.26
CA GLY A 179 2.20 18.12 13.69
C GLY A 179 2.24 16.95 12.69
N ALA A 180 1.42 16.95 11.64
CA ALA A 180 1.38 15.90 10.63
C ALA A 180 2.74 15.70 9.94
N ALA A 181 3.46 16.78 9.64
CA ALA A 181 4.80 16.68 9.07
C ALA A 181 5.79 15.96 10.01
N ALA A 182 5.64 16.13 11.32
CA ALA A 182 6.47 15.44 12.30
C ALA A 182 6.07 13.96 12.43
N ALA A 183 4.78 13.67 12.51
CA ALA A 183 4.25 12.30 12.57
C ALA A 183 4.61 11.46 11.33
N LEU A 184 4.65 12.08 10.15
CA LEU A 184 5.01 11.41 8.89
C LEU A 184 6.53 11.38 8.61
N ARG A 185 7.38 11.87 9.53
CA ARG A 185 8.83 11.80 9.35
C ARG A 185 9.30 10.34 9.35
N GLY A 186 10.01 9.95 8.30
CA GLY A 186 10.40 8.55 8.06
C GLY A 186 9.28 7.64 7.52
N ARG A 187 8.06 8.16 7.34
CA ARG A 187 6.85 7.40 6.97
C ARG A 187 6.18 7.90 5.69
N ALA A 188 6.73 8.93 5.05
CA ALA A 188 6.12 9.61 3.90
C ALA A 188 6.27 8.88 2.56
N GLY A 189 6.90 7.69 2.57
CA GLY A 189 7.08 6.83 1.40
C GLY A 189 8.16 7.32 0.43
N SER A 190 8.05 6.91 -0.83
CA SER A 190 9.07 7.11 -1.86
C SER A 190 8.52 7.70 -3.15
N ALA A 191 9.36 8.48 -3.83
CA ALA A 191 9.14 8.91 -5.21
C ALA A 191 9.79 7.89 -6.15
N CYS A 192 9.08 7.51 -7.20
CA CYS A 192 9.55 6.53 -8.15
C CYS A 192 9.49 7.07 -9.59
N ARG A 193 10.31 6.48 -10.45
CA ARG A 193 10.15 6.52 -11.91
C ARG A 193 9.43 5.25 -12.37
N ILE A 194 8.64 5.37 -13.43
CA ILE A 194 8.01 4.23 -14.10
C ILE A 194 8.98 3.72 -15.17
N LEU A 195 9.35 2.44 -15.08
CA LEU A 195 10.23 1.74 -16.02
C LEU A 195 9.43 0.96 -17.06
N ARG A 196 8.30 0.36 -16.68
CA ARG A 196 7.40 -0.37 -17.58
C ARG A 196 5.98 0.19 -17.47
N SER A 197 5.38 0.53 -18.62
CA SER A 197 4.01 1.03 -18.69
C SER A 197 2.98 -0.03 -18.34
N GLY A 198 1.81 0.40 -17.89
CA GLY A 198 0.67 -0.48 -17.60
C GLY A 198 -0.48 0.29 -16.96
N THR A 199 -1.46 -0.43 -16.43
CA THR A 199 -2.54 0.17 -15.64
C THR A 199 -2.44 -0.35 -14.22
N ILE A 200 -2.51 0.56 -13.25
CA ILE A 200 -2.54 0.22 -11.83
C ILE A 200 -3.99 0.32 -11.37
N ARG A 201 -4.46 -0.69 -10.65
CA ARG A 201 -5.81 -0.77 -10.07
C ARG A 201 -5.75 -0.98 -8.56
N ILE A 202 -6.80 -0.57 -7.87
CA ILE A 202 -7.01 -1.01 -6.49
C ILE A 202 -7.11 -2.55 -6.48
N GLY A 203 -6.40 -3.19 -5.55
CA GLY A 203 -6.28 -4.64 -5.43
C GLY A 203 -5.11 -5.26 -6.20
N ASP A 204 -4.39 -4.49 -7.02
CA ASP A 204 -3.23 -5.02 -7.75
C ASP A 204 -2.14 -5.49 -6.77
N PRO A 205 -1.50 -6.64 -7.03
CA PRO A 205 -0.44 -7.15 -6.19
C PRO A 205 0.81 -6.28 -6.30
N VAL A 206 1.51 -6.12 -5.19
CA VAL A 206 2.77 -5.39 -5.10
C VAL A 206 3.89 -6.35 -4.69
N THR A 207 4.96 -6.36 -5.48
CA THR A 207 6.19 -7.09 -5.15
C THR A 207 7.34 -6.12 -5.02
N ILE A 208 8.05 -6.18 -3.90
CA ILE A 208 9.28 -5.44 -3.67
C ILE A 208 10.45 -6.35 -4.04
N THR A 209 11.31 -5.86 -4.92
CA THR A 209 12.52 -6.58 -5.34
C THR A 209 13.73 -5.76 -4.91
N ASP A 210 14.60 -6.35 -4.11
CA ASP A 210 15.82 -5.68 -3.68
C ASP A 210 16.69 -5.24 -4.86
N PRO A 211 17.58 -4.25 -4.63
CA PRO A 211 18.72 -3.96 -5.46
C PRO A 211 19.26 -5.15 -6.22
N PRO A 212 19.51 -5.18 -7.54
CA PRO A 212 20.61 -6.03 -7.98
C PRO A 212 21.86 -5.60 -7.17
N ASP A 213 22.53 -6.56 -6.55
CA ASP A 213 23.80 -6.32 -5.86
C ASP A 213 24.73 -5.59 -6.84
N GLN A 214 25.16 -4.39 -6.47
CA GLN A 214 26.17 -3.67 -7.22
C GLN A 214 27.51 -4.23 -6.72
N GLY A 215 28.00 -5.26 -7.42
CA GLY A 215 29.36 -5.78 -7.25
C GLY A 215 30.43 -4.76 -7.57
#